data_AF-A0A1Y6KNI2-F1
#
_entry.id   AF-A0A1Y6KNI2-F1
#
_cell.length_a   1.000
_cell.length_b   1.000
_cell.length_c   1.000
_cell.angle_alpha   90.00
_cell.angle_beta   90.00
_cell.angle_gamma   90.00
#
_symmetry.space_group_name_H-M   'P 1'
#
loop_
_entity.id
_entity.type
_entity.pdbx_description
1 polymer ?
#
loop_
_entity_poly.entity_id
_entity_poly.type
_entity_poly.pdbx_seq_one_letter_code
_entity_poly.pdbx_strand_id
1 'polypeptide(L)' 'MALCSAENTKSPRAAMNLDLTPEGVWRRAAVVNDWQRDTAWFSVLKDEWPHRKAALEQWLSDANFDRGGRQIRPLDMSTE' A
#
# COMPACT_ATOMS: atom_id res chain seq x y z
N MET A 1 -9.05 -3.64 3.28
CA MET A 1 -8.88 -2.62 4.33
C MET A 1 -7.53 -2.83 4.99
N ALA A 2 -6.66 -1.82 4.95
CA ALA A 2 -5.35 -1.84 5.61
C ALA A 2 -5.31 -0.79 6.72
N LEU A 3 -4.72 -1.15 7.86
CA LEU A 3 -4.57 -0.26 9.01
C LEU A 3 -3.09 0.04 9.28
N CYS A 4 -2.79 1.29 9.58
CA CYS A 4 -1.46 1.76 9.87
C CYS A 4 -1.43 2.66 11.10
N SER A 5 -0.33 2.68 11.85
CA SER A 5 -0.06 3.75 12.82
C SER A 5 0.18 5.03 12.02
N ALA A 6 -0.55 6.10 12.33
CA ALA A 6 -0.36 7.38 11.64
C ALA A 6 1.02 7.97 11.92
N GLU A 7 1.64 7.61 13.06
CA GLU A 7 2.99 8.03 13.42
C GLU A 7 4.09 7.29 12.62
N ASN A 8 3.76 6.20 11.92
CA ASN A 8 4.68 5.50 11.04
C ASN A 8 4.70 6.16 9.66
N THR A 9 5.84 6.59 9.16
CA THR A 9 5.94 7.22 7.82
C THR A 9 6.11 6.21 6.68
N LYS A 10 6.59 4.99 6.96
CA LYS A 10 6.88 3.98 5.94
C LYS A 10 5.63 3.24 5.47
N SER A 11 4.77 2.88 6.40
CA SER A 11 3.58 2.06 6.10
C SER A 11 2.47 2.84 5.35
N PRO A 12 2.17 4.12 5.66
CA PRO A 12 1.26 4.93 4.83
C PRO A 12 1.81 5.15 3.43
N ARG A 13 3.13 5.33 3.30
CA ARG A 13 3.79 5.45 1.99
C ARG A 13 3.67 4.16 1.18
N ALA A 14 3.80 2.99 1.81
CA ALA A 14 3.58 1.72 1.15
C ALA A 14 2.12 1.56 0.70
N ALA A 15 1.15 1.97 1.52
CA ALA A 15 -0.26 1.99 1.14
C ALA A 15 -0.50 2.88 -0.10
N MET A 16 0.07 4.07 -0.14
CA MET A 16 -0.02 4.97 -1.31
C MET A 16 0.66 4.41 -2.56
N ASN A 17 1.80 3.73 -2.42
CA ASN A 17 2.48 3.09 -3.56
C ASN A 17 1.66 1.92 -4.14
N LEU A 18 0.79 1.31 -3.34
CA LEU A 18 -0.18 0.29 -3.75
C LEU A 18 -1.52 0.92 -4.20
N ASP A 19 -1.53 2.24 -4.36
CA ASP A 19 -2.67 3.07 -4.75
C ASP A 19 -3.84 3.03 -3.74
N LEU A 20 -3.66 2.56 -2.51
CA LEU A 20 -4.76 2.41 -1.54
C LEU A 20 -5.41 3.77 -1.21
N THR A 21 -6.74 3.81 -1.21
CA THR A 21 -7.50 5.05 -0.95
C THR A 21 -7.50 5.36 0.55
N PRO A 22 -7.07 6.56 0.99
CA PRO A 22 -7.13 6.95 2.40
C PRO A 22 -8.57 7.29 2.81
N GLU A 23 -9.05 6.67 3.88
CA GLU A 23 -10.44 6.83 4.36
C GLU A 23 -10.54 7.68 5.63
N GLY A 24 -9.41 7.90 6.32
CA GLY A 24 -9.35 8.79 7.48
C GLY A 24 -8.44 8.30 8.60
N VAL A 25 -8.40 9.08 9.68
CA VAL A 25 -7.58 8.80 10.86
C VAL A 25 -8.44 8.79 12.10
N TRP A 26 -8.38 7.70 12.86
CA TRP A 26 -8.98 7.60 14.18
C TRP A 26 -7.96 8.02 15.24
N ARG A 27 -8.27 9.09 15.95
CA ARG A 27 -7.40 9.64 17.00
C ARG A 27 -7.50 8.79 18.26
N ARG A 28 -6.36 8.42 18.84
CA ARG A 28 -6.26 7.62 20.07
C ARG A 28 -7.04 6.31 19.98
N ALA A 29 -6.96 5.66 18.83
CA ALA A 29 -7.76 4.46 18.53
C ALA A 29 -7.32 3.25 19.38
N ALA A 30 -6.04 3.20 19.80
CA ALA A 30 -5.51 2.13 20.62
C ALA A 30 -4.31 2.58 21.46
N VAL A 31 -3.98 1.76 22.47
CA VAL A 31 -2.68 1.78 23.14
C VAL A 31 -1.95 0.50 22.74
N VAL A 32 -0.74 0.63 22.20
CA VAL A 32 0.10 -0.49 21.74
C VAL A 32 1.49 -0.31 22.32
N ASN A 33 2.01 -1.32 23.01
CA ASN A 33 3.30 -1.26 23.71
C ASN A 33 3.42 -0.04 24.64
N ASP A 34 2.35 0.29 25.37
CA ASP A 34 2.25 1.47 26.25
C ASP A 34 2.30 2.84 25.53
N TRP A 35 2.21 2.86 24.19
CA TRP A 35 2.13 4.09 23.40
C TRP A 35 0.72 4.30 22.86
N GLN A 36 0.23 5.53 22.99
CA GLN A 36 -1.03 5.92 22.35
C GLN A 36 -0.83 6.05 20.85
N ARG A 37 -1.76 5.47 20.09
CA ARG A 37 -1.67 5.34 18.63
C ARG A 37 -2.88 5.92 17.93
N ASP A 38 -2.60 6.78 16.96
CA ASP A 38 -3.55 7.19 15.93
C ASP A 38 -3.54 6.13 14.81
N THR A 39 -4.73 5.75 14.32
CA THR A 39 -4.88 4.72 13.29
C THR A 39 -5.37 5.32 11.99
N ALA A 40 -4.52 5.26 10.96
CA ALA A 40 -4.89 5.62 9.59
C ALA A 40 -5.50 4.40 8.87
N TRP A 41 -6.60 4.65 8.17
CA TRP A 41 -7.35 3.63 7.43
C TRP A 41 -7.21 3.83 5.92
N PHE A 42 -6.99 2.72 5.22
CA PHE A 42 -6.91 2.67 3.77
C PHE A 42 -7.77 1.55 3.19
N SER A 43 -8.29 1.74 1.99
CA SER A 43 -9.21 0.82 1.32
C SER A 43 -8.79 0.50 -0.12
N VAL A 44 -9.36 -0.59 -0.64
CA VAL A 44 -9.50 -0.90 -2.07
C VAL A 44 -10.91 -1.43 -2.22
N LEU A 45 -11.65 -0.89 -3.19
CA LEU A 45 -12.98 -1.37 -3.54
C LEU A 45 -12.89 -2.46 -4.59
N LYS A 46 -13.97 -3.24 -4.71
CA LYS A 46 -14.06 -4.34 -5.68
C LYS A 46 -13.77 -3.88 -7.10
N ASP A 47 -14.26 -2.71 -7.49
CA ASP A 47 -14.15 -2.20 -8.86
C ASP A 47 -12.76 -1.60 -9.15
N GLU A 48 -12.00 -1.25 -8.12
CA GLU A 48 -10.61 -0.76 -8.23
C GLU A 48 -9.61 -1.93 -8.33
N TRP A 49 -9.99 -3.11 -7.84
CA TRP A 49 -9.10 -4.27 -7.74
C TRP A 49 -8.58 -4.79 -9.08
N PRO A 50 -9.37 -4.91 -10.16
CA PRO A 50 -8.89 -5.45 -11.44
C PRO A 50 -7.67 -4.68 -12.00
N HIS A 51 -7.67 -3.35 -11.90
CA HIS A 51 -6.56 -2.50 -12.35
C HIS A 51 -5.30 -2.74 -11.51
N ARG A 52 -5.43 -2.66 -10.19
CA ARG A 52 -4.32 -2.88 -9.24
C ARG A 52 -3.74 -4.27 -9.35
N LYS A 53 -4.60 -5.27 -9.56
CA LYS A 53 -4.20 -6.67 -9.77
C LYS A 53 -3.33 -6.80 -11.02
N ALA A 54 -3.74 -6.21 -12.14
CA ALA A 54 -2.97 -6.25 -13.37
C ALA A 54 -1.59 -5.59 -13.22
N ALA A 55 -1.52 -4.43 -12.59
CA ALA A 55 -0.26 -3.75 -12.29
C ALA A 55 0.67 -4.60 -11.40
N LEU A 56 0.11 -5.23 -10.34
CA LEU A 56 0.85 -6.12 -9.46
C LEU A 56 1.33 -7.39 -10.20
N GLU A 57 0.50 -8.01 -11.02
CA GLU A 57 0.87 -9.20 -11.81
C GLU A 57 1.98 -8.88 -12.82
N GLN A 58 1.93 -7.71 -13.45
CA GLN A 58 2.99 -7.26 -14.36
C GLN A 58 4.29 -6.97 -13.62
N TRP A 59 4.21 -6.33 -12.46
CA TRP A 59 5.40 -6.03 -11.65
C TRP A 59 6.03 -7.28 -11.03
N LEU A 60 5.23 -8.26 -10.62
CA LEU A 60 5.68 -9.53 -10.05
C LEU A 60 6.11 -10.56 -11.10
N SER A 61 5.89 -10.30 -12.38
CA SER A 61 6.31 -11.20 -13.45
C SER A 61 7.83 -11.43 -13.42
N ASP A 62 8.27 -12.67 -13.64
CA ASP A 62 9.70 -13.02 -13.75
C ASP A 62 10.43 -12.16 -14.80
N ALA A 63 9.71 -11.72 -15.84
CA ALA A 63 10.25 -10.84 -16.88
C ALA A 63 10.62 -9.44 -16.36
N ASN A 64 10.15 -9.05 -15.18
CA ASN A 64 10.45 -7.78 -14.53
C ASN A 64 11.67 -7.86 -13.60
N PHE A 65 12.33 -9.01 -13.46
CA PHE A 65 13.51 -9.16 -12.60
C PHE A 65 14.75 -9.53 -13.40
N ASP A 66 15.87 -8.87 -13.13
CA ASP A 66 17.15 -9.21 -13.72
C ASP A 66 17.76 -10.48 -13.10
N ARG A 67 18.89 -10.96 -13.64
CA ARG A 67 19.59 -12.14 -13.12
C ARG A 67 20.07 -12.00 -11.67
N GLY A 68 20.13 -10.77 -11.13
CA GLY A 68 20.46 -10.48 -9.74
C GLY A 68 19.24 -10.30 -8.84
N GLY A 69 18.02 -10.51 -9.34
CA GLY A 69 16.78 -10.34 -8.60
C GLY A 69 16.37 -8.88 -8.38
N ARG A 70 16.96 -7.92 -9.11
CA ARG A 70 16.53 -6.51 -9.05
C ARG A 70 15.41 -6.28 -10.05
N GLN A 71 14.43 -5.49 -9.63
CA GLN A 71 13.34 -5.05 -10.50
C GLN A 71 13.89 -4.22 -11.67
N ILE A 72 13.35 -4.44 -12.87
CA ILE A 72 13.69 -3.72 -14.09
C ILE A 72 12.80 -2.49 -14.22
N ARG A 73 11.49 -2.64 -13.94
CA ARG A 73 10.51 -1.55 -13.90
C ARG A 73 9.94 -1.43 -12.49
N PRO A 74 9.74 -0.19 -11.98
CA PRO A 74 9.03 0.02 -10.73
C PRO A 74 7.56 -0.39 -10.88
N LEU A 75 6.90 -0.61 -9.74
CA LEU A 75 5.46 -0.77 -9.73
C LEU A 75 4.83 0.54 -10.19
N ASP A 76 4.00 0.45 -11.22
CA ASP A 76 3.27 1.57 -11.78
C ASP A 76 1.77 1.30 -11.66
N MET A 77 1.09 2.20 -10.96
CA MET A 77 -0.36 2.15 -10.75
C MET A 77 -1.11 3.17 -11.59
N SER A 78 -0.40 3.97 -12.40
CA SER A 78 -1.02 4.99 -13.24
C SER A 78 -1.87 4.35 -14.33
N THR A 79 -3.07 4.90 -14.51
CA THR A 79 -3.97 4.56 -15.62
C THR A 79 -3.59 5.48 -16.78
N GLU A 80 -3.22 4.93 -17.94
CA GLU A 80 -3.22 5.69 -19.20
C GLU A 80 -4.64 6.13 -19.59
#